data_AF-A0A2E9Q7A8-F1
#
_entry.id   AF-A0A2E9Q7A8-F1
#
_cell.length_a   1.000
_cell.length_b   1.000
_cell.length_c   1.000
_cell.angle_alpha   90.00
_cell.angle_beta   90.00
_cell.angle_gamma   90.00
#
_symmetry.space_group_name_H-M   'P 1'
#
loop_
_entity.id
_entity.type
_entity.pdbx_description
1 polymer ?
#
loop_
_entity_poly.entity_id
_entity_poly.type
_entity_poly.pdbx_seq_one_letter_code
_entity_poly.pdbx_strand_id
1 'polypeptide(L)'
;MKHLGLTHIILSGLVVWAVPFLVSMPFFDRGGNLLIDIFAFKTLMILVSSLIGLWLLARFLGKSQTKQHHTGLAIGLIWLGINWVLDFLILLPLQGIGPQEYFLATGLRYLHIPFAGFFMGLALHSHAKEVEVSGRTAR
;
A
#
# COMPACT_ATOMS: atom_id res chain seq x y z
N MET A 1 -11.14 -9.95 13.65
CA MET A 1 -9.71 -10.36 13.58
C MET A 1 -9.45 -11.87 13.55
N LYS A 2 -10.43 -12.79 13.67
CA LYS A 2 -10.14 -14.23 13.81
C LYS A 2 -9.73 -15.00 12.53
N HIS A 3 -9.68 -14.37 11.35
CA HIS A 3 -9.29 -15.06 10.10
C HIS A 3 -8.24 -14.36 9.22
N LEU A 4 -7.67 -13.23 9.67
CA LEU A 4 -6.56 -12.56 8.96
C LEU A 4 -5.38 -12.52 9.90
N GLY A 5 -4.55 -13.57 9.86
CA GLY A 5 -3.38 -13.68 10.71
C GLY A 5 -2.40 -12.54 10.42
N LEU A 6 -1.80 -11.98 11.47
CA LEU A 6 -0.79 -10.91 11.40
C LEU A 6 0.31 -11.22 10.36
N THR A 7 0.72 -12.48 10.26
CA THR A 7 1.65 -12.99 9.25
C THR A 7 1.24 -12.63 7.82
N HIS A 8 -0.03 -12.79 7.46
CA HIS A 8 -0.52 -12.47 6.12
C HIS A 8 -0.47 -10.96 5.84
N ILE A 9 -0.74 -10.15 6.86
CA ILE A 9 -0.65 -8.69 6.76
C ILE A 9 0.81 -8.29 6.53
N ILE A 10 1.75 -8.84 7.29
CA ILE A 10 3.18 -8.55 7.14
C ILE A 10 3.69 -8.99 5.76
N LEU A 11 3.41 -10.23 5.36
CA LEU A 11 3.80 -10.75 4.04
C LEU A 11 3.22 -9.90 2.90
N SER A 12 1.99 -9.43 3.04
CA SER A 12 1.37 -8.54 2.05
C SER A 12 2.06 -7.18 2.00
N GLY A 13 2.48 -6.62 3.13
CA GLY A 13 3.28 -5.40 3.17
C GLY A 13 4.63 -5.56 2.46
N LEU A 14 5.29 -6.72 2.64
CA LEU A 14 6.50 -7.06 1.90
C LEU A 14 6.23 -7.14 0.40
N VAL A 15 5.10 -7.71 -0.03
CA VAL A 15 4.70 -7.78 -1.45
C VAL A 15 4.45 -6.39 -2.02
N VAL A 16 3.75 -5.51 -1.29
CA VAL A 16 3.48 -4.12 -1.71
C VAL A 16 4.78 -3.36 -1.97
N TRP A 17 5.85 -3.66 -1.24
CA TRP A 17 7.18 -3.09 -1.46
C TRP A 17 7.97 -3.82 -2.55
N ALA A 18 8.03 -5.15 -2.50
CA ALA A 18 8.89 -5.96 -3.34
C ALA A 18 8.48 -5.94 -4.81
N VAL A 19 7.17 -5.88 -5.10
CA VAL A 19 6.74 -5.87 -6.50
C VAL A 19 7.14 -4.59 -7.24
N PRO A 20 6.87 -3.34 -6.77
CA PRO A 20 7.38 -2.15 -7.44
C PRO A 20 8.92 -2.16 -7.50
N PHE A 21 9.61 -2.64 -6.46
CA PHE A 21 11.07 -2.80 -6.51
C PHE A 21 11.52 -3.73 -7.65
N LEU A 22 10.93 -4.91 -7.79
CA LEU A 22 11.27 -5.85 -8.87
C LEU A 22 10.88 -5.31 -10.25
N VAL A 23 9.71 -4.66 -10.35
CA VAL A 23 9.26 -4.00 -11.58
C VAL A 23 10.18 -2.84 -11.97
N SER A 24 10.90 -2.24 -11.01
CA SER A 24 11.84 -1.16 -11.30
C SER A 24 13.12 -1.63 -12.00
N MET A 25 13.54 -2.87 -11.79
CA MET A 25 14.85 -3.38 -12.24
C MET A 25 15.12 -3.22 -13.75
N PRO A 26 14.17 -3.49 -14.67
CA PRO A 26 14.40 -3.32 -16.10
C PRO A 26 14.61 -1.87 -16.54
N PHE A 27 14.34 -0.89 -15.66
CA PHE A 27 14.50 0.53 -15.95
C PHE A 27 15.89 1.06 -15.54
N PHE A 28 16.80 0.21 -15.09
CA PHE A 28 18.18 0.59 -14.75
C PHE A 28 19.19 -0.09 -15.67
N ASP A 29 20.25 0.63 -16.04
CA ASP A 29 21.40 0.06 -16.73
C ASP A 29 22.33 -0.70 -15.77
N ARG A 30 23.42 -1.28 -16.31
CA ARG A 30 24.44 -1.98 -15.50
C ARG A 30 25.24 -1.05 -14.58
N GLY A 31 25.21 0.26 -14.83
CA GLY A 31 25.83 1.28 -14.00
C GLY A 31 24.91 1.83 -12.91
N GLY A 32 23.65 1.38 -12.85
CA GLY A 32 22.65 1.88 -11.90
C GLY A 32 21.98 3.19 -12.34
N ASN A 33 22.16 3.62 -13.59
CA ASN A 33 21.50 4.81 -14.11
C ASN A 33 20.08 4.47 -14.59
N LEU A 34 19.15 5.38 -14.33
CA LEU A 34 17.77 5.25 -14.79
C LEU A 34 17.68 5.46 -16.31
N LEU A 35 17.03 4.52 -17.00
CA LEU A 35 16.89 4.49 -18.46
C LEU A 35 15.72 5.32 -18.99
N ILE A 36 14.83 5.77 -18.10
CA ILE A 36 13.64 6.57 -18.43
C ILE A 36 13.62 7.85 -17.60
N ASP A 37 12.74 8.78 -17.96
CA ASP A 37 12.53 9.99 -17.16
C ASP A 37 12.16 9.67 -15.70
N ILE A 38 12.71 10.44 -14.77
CA ILE A 38 12.55 10.23 -13.32
C ILE A 38 11.10 10.43 -12.85
N PHE A 39 10.35 11.34 -13.46
CA PHE A 39 8.95 11.57 -13.11
C PHE A 39 8.06 10.46 -13.66
N ALA A 40 8.32 10.00 -14.89
CA ALA A 40 7.66 8.84 -15.47
C ALA A 40 7.90 7.57 -14.62
N PHE A 41 9.14 7.33 -14.22
CA PHE A 41 9.51 6.22 -13.33
C PHE A 41 8.77 6.28 -11.99
N LYS A 42 8.82 7.42 -11.30
CA LYS A 42 8.14 7.60 -10.01
C LYS A 42 6.62 7.40 -10.13
N THR A 43 6.03 7.91 -11.20
CA THR A 43 4.59 7.74 -11.49
C THR A 43 4.26 6.26 -11.69
N LEU A 44 5.05 5.53 -12.49
CA LEU A 44 4.87 4.10 -12.70
C LEU A 44 4.96 3.31 -11.39
N MET A 45 5.95 3.63 -10.54
CA MET A 45 6.11 2.96 -9.23
C MET A 45 4.89 3.17 -8.33
N ILE A 46 4.33 4.38 -8.30
CA ILE A 46 3.12 4.67 -7.53
C ILE A 46 1.92 3.89 -8.09
N LEU A 47 1.77 3.81 -9.42
CA LEU A 47 0.66 3.06 -10.04
C LEU A 47 0.75 1.56 -9.72
N VAL A 48 1.93 0.95 -9.87
CA VAL A 48 2.17 -0.47 -9.56
C VAL A 48 1.89 -0.76 -8.08
N SER A 49 2.47 0.06 -7.18
CA SER A 49 2.26 -0.06 -5.74
C SER A 49 0.79 0.12 -5.36
N SER A 50 0.11 1.11 -5.94
CA SER A 50 -1.30 1.40 -5.66
C SER A 50 -2.20 0.27 -6.12
N LEU A 51 -1.97 -0.27 -7.33
CA LEU A 51 -2.76 -1.38 -7.86
C LEU A 51 -2.70 -2.60 -6.94
N ILE A 52 -1.49 -3.00 -6.55
CA ILE A 52 -1.25 -4.18 -5.69
C ILE A 52 -1.78 -3.93 -4.28
N GLY A 53 -1.48 -2.77 -3.71
CA GLY A 53 -1.93 -2.37 -2.38
C GLY A 53 -3.45 -2.32 -2.27
N LEU A 54 -4.13 -1.70 -3.23
CA LEU A 54 -5.60 -1.62 -3.26
C LEU A 54 -6.23 -3.01 -3.44
N TRP A 55 -5.67 -3.83 -4.32
CA TRP A 55 -6.17 -5.20 -4.51
C TRP A 55 -6.03 -6.06 -3.25
N LEU A 56 -4.90 -5.98 -2.56
CA LEU A 56 -4.70 -6.66 -1.28
C LEU A 56 -5.66 -6.11 -0.20
N LEU A 57 -5.75 -4.78 -0.05
CA LEU A 57 -6.67 -4.14 0.90
C LEU A 57 -8.12 -4.59 0.69
N ALA A 58 -8.59 -4.63 -0.55
CA ALA A 58 -9.94 -5.10 -0.88
C ALA A 58 -10.17 -6.54 -0.39
N ARG A 59 -9.17 -7.42 -0.51
CA ARG A 59 -9.24 -8.81 -0.01
C ARG A 59 -9.23 -8.90 1.51
N PHE A 60 -8.42 -8.08 2.19
CA PHE A 60 -8.40 -8.03 3.65
C PHE A 60 -9.71 -7.48 4.22
N LEU A 61 -10.23 -6.41 3.62
CA LEU A 61 -11.41 -5.71 4.13
C LEU A 61 -12.72 -6.41 3.78
N GLY A 62 -12.82 -7.04 2.60
CA GLY A 62 -13.99 -7.80 2.19
C GLY A 62 -14.31 -8.99 3.10
N LYS A 63 -13.32 -9.47 3.88
CA LYS A 63 -13.50 -10.56 4.86
C LYS A 63 -13.81 -10.06 6.28
N SER A 64 -13.75 -8.75 6.53
CA SER A 64 -13.98 -8.17 7.86
C SER A 64 -15.44 -7.75 8.02
N GLN A 65 -16.11 -8.25 9.06
CA GLN A 65 -17.54 -7.99 9.29
C GLN A 65 -17.82 -6.75 10.16
N THR A 66 -16.82 -6.16 10.82
CA THR A 66 -17.05 -4.99 11.70
C THR A 66 -15.84 -4.05 11.73
N LYS A 67 -16.08 -2.73 11.74
CA LYS A 67 -15.06 -1.67 11.84
C LYS A 67 -13.99 -1.74 10.73
N GLN A 68 -14.44 -1.88 9.48
CA GLN A 68 -13.57 -2.02 8.29
C GLN A 68 -12.61 -0.83 8.12
N HIS A 69 -13.03 0.41 8.38
CA HIS A 69 -12.17 1.60 8.30
C HIS A 69 -11.00 1.57 9.31
N HIS A 70 -11.23 1.22 10.58
CA HIS A 70 -10.15 1.05 11.55
C HIS A 70 -9.21 -0.10 11.18
N THR A 71 -9.76 -1.19 10.65
CA THR A 71 -8.97 -2.35 10.20
C THR A 71 -8.09 -1.96 9.01
N GLY A 72 -8.63 -1.22 8.05
CA GLY A 72 -7.90 -0.75 6.88
C GLY A 72 -6.81 0.26 7.23
N LEU A 73 -7.10 1.19 8.14
CA LEU A 73 -6.09 2.10 8.67
C LEU A 73 -4.94 1.34 9.36
N ALA A 74 -5.25 0.38 10.22
CA ALA A 74 -4.23 -0.41 10.92
C ALA A 74 -3.35 -1.22 9.95
N ILE A 75 -3.95 -1.88 8.96
CA ILE A 75 -3.21 -2.59 7.90
C ILE A 75 -2.31 -1.62 7.15
N GLY A 76 -2.84 -0.47 6.73
CA GLY A 76 -2.08 0.50 5.97
C GLY A 76 -0.94 1.14 6.77
N LEU A 77 -1.10 1.35 8.08
CA LEU A 77 -0.01 1.82 8.96
C LEU A 77 1.10 0.76 9.11
N ILE A 78 0.75 -0.52 9.21
CA ILE A 78 1.72 -1.62 9.25
C ILE A 78 2.51 -1.65 7.93
N TRP A 79 1.82 -1.55 6.79
CA TRP A 79 2.47 -1.57 5.48
C TRP A 79 3.34 -0.33 5.24
N LEU A 80 2.91 0.86 5.70
CA LEU A 80 3.73 2.07 5.69
C LEU A 80 5.04 1.84 6.43
N GLY A 81 4.96 1.32 7.66
CA GLY A 81 6.15 1.02 8.46
C GLY A 81 7.09 0.02 7.77
N ILE A 82 6.54 -1.05 7.19
CA ILE A 82 7.32 -2.04 6.43
C ILE A 82 8.02 -1.38 5.23
N ASN A 83 7.31 -0.57 4.44
CA ASN A 83 7.89 0.08 3.26
C ASN A 83 9.01 1.04 3.64
N TRP A 84 8.82 1.86 4.67
CA TRP A 84 9.90 2.71 5.17
C TRP A 84 11.08 1.89 5.68
N VAL A 85 10.88 0.84 6.49
CA VAL A 85 11.98 0.02 6.98
C VAL A 85 12.78 -0.58 5.82
N LEU A 86 12.11 -1.13 4.80
CA LEU A 86 12.80 -1.70 3.64
C LEU A 86 13.51 -0.64 2.81
N ASP A 87 12.93 0.54 2.64
CA ASP A 87 13.58 1.64 1.95
C ASP A 87 14.84 2.09 2.68
N PHE A 88 14.79 2.26 4.00
CA PHE A 88 15.97 2.64 4.79
C PHE A 88 17.06 1.58 4.77
N LEU A 89 16.70 0.30 4.72
CA LEU A 89 17.66 -0.81 4.69
C LEU A 89 18.24 -1.06 3.30
N ILE A 90 17.47 -0.80 2.23
CA ILE A 90 17.80 -1.22 0.86
C ILE A 90 17.89 -0.03 -0.09
N LEU A 91 16.80 0.73 -0.27
CA LEU A 91 16.76 1.79 -1.30
C LEU A 91 17.63 2.99 -0.97
N LEU A 92 17.62 3.44 0.29
CA LEU A 92 18.36 4.62 0.72
C LEU A 92 19.87 4.44 0.53
N PRO A 93 20.50 3.32 0.95
CA PRO A 93 21.90 3.04 0.63
C PRO A 93 22.19 2.99 -0.88
N LEU A 94 21.28 2.44 -1.68
CA LEU A 94 21.45 2.32 -3.13
C LEU A 94 21.38 3.66 -3.86
N GLN A 95 20.56 4.60 -3.36
CA GLN A 95 20.40 5.92 -3.98
C GLN A 95 21.52 6.89 -3.60
N GLY A 96 22.23 6.66 -2.49
CA GLY A 96 23.30 7.54 -2.02
C GLY A 96 22.83 8.92 -1.56
N ILE A 97 21.52 9.11 -1.34
CA ILE A 97 20.93 10.37 -0.88
C ILE A 97 20.73 10.39 0.64
N GLY A 98 20.57 11.58 1.21
CA GLY A 98 20.31 11.75 2.64
C GLY A 98 18.88 11.35 3.06
N PRO A 99 18.63 11.00 4.33
CA PRO A 99 17.30 10.59 4.82
C PRO A 99 16.21 11.65 4.61
N GLN A 100 16.54 12.93 4.79
CA GLN A 100 15.59 14.04 4.59
C GLN A 100 15.19 14.15 3.11
N GLU A 101 16.17 14.10 2.21
CA GLU A 101 15.93 14.14 0.78
C GLU A 101 15.07 12.95 0.34
N TYR A 102 15.42 11.74 0.80
CA TYR A 102 14.61 10.55 0.57
C TYR A 102 13.17 10.71 1.08
N PHE A 103 12.97 11.25 2.28
CA PHE A 103 11.64 11.36 2.86
C PHE A 103 10.73 12.30 2.05
N LEU A 104 11.27 13.45 1.62
CA LEU A 104 10.55 14.39 0.77
C LEU A 104 10.36 13.84 -0.65
N ALA A 105 11.39 13.18 -1.17
CA ALA A 105 11.43 12.71 -2.54
C ALA A 105 10.71 11.40 -2.76
N THR A 106 10.44 10.58 -1.73
CA THR A 106 9.84 9.23 -1.82
C THR A 106 9.02 8.88 -0.58
N GLY A 107 9.57 9.04 0.63
CA GLY A 107 8.96 8.57 1.88
C GLY A 107 7.53 9.06 2.12
N LEU A 108 7.25 10.35 1.87
CA LEU A 108 5.92 10.95 2.00
C LEU A 108 4.88 10.33 1.07
N ARG A 109 5.30 9.78 -0.07
CA ARG A 109 4.36 9.19 -1.01
C ARG A 109 3.66 7.99 -0.42
N TYR A 110 4.29 7.24 0.49
CA TYR A 110 3.68 6.06 1.12
C TYR A 110 2.51 6.39 2.06
N LEU A 111 2.31 7.65 2.45
CA LEU A 111 1.14 8.05 3.27
C LEU A 111 -0.20 7.77 2.58
N HIS A 112 -0.21 7.60 1.25
CA HIS A 112 -1.42 7.15 0.55
C HIS A 112 -1.91 5.78 1.01
N ILE A 113 -1.03 4.90 1.51
CA ILE A 113 -1.37 3.53 1.92
C ILE A 113 -2.37 3.50 3.09
N PRO A 114 -2.11 4.14 4.25
CA PRO A 114 -3.07 4.19 5.35
C PRO A 114 -4.36 4.92 4.97
N PHE A 115 -4.30 5.97 4.14
CA PHE A 115 -5.49 6.65 3.65
C PHE A 115 -6.35 5.75 2.78
N ALA A 116 -5.75 5.04 1.82
CA ALA A 116 -6.44 4.08 0.97
C ALA A 116 -7.15 3.01 1.81
N GLY A 117 -6.46 2.45 2.82
CA GLY A 117 -7.06 1.46 3.72
C GLY A 117 -8.24 2.02 4.51
N PHE A 118 -8.08 3.21 5.09
CA PHE A 118 -9.14 3.86 5.87
C PHE A 118 -10.39 4.16 5.03
N PHE A 119 -10.21 4.84 3.89
CA PHE A 119 -11.33 5.25 3.03
C PHE A 119 -11.99 4.08 2.32
N MET A 120 -11.24 3.05 1.91
CA MET A 120 -11.83 1.81 1.40
C MET A 120 -12.69 1.13 2.47
N GLY A 121 -12.22 1.10 3.71
CA GLY A 121 -13.00 0.57 4.82
C GLY A 121 -14.24 1.39 5.17
N LEU A 122 -14.24 2.71 4.94
CA LEU A 122 -15.44 3.55 5.03
C LEU A 122 -16.43 3.20 3.93
N ALA A 123 -15.96 3.09 2.68
CA ALA A 123 -16.81 2.77 1.54
C ALA A 123 -17.52 1.42 1.71
N LEU A 124 -16.79 0.38 2.14
CA LEU A 124 -17.36 -0.94 2.40
C LEU A 124 -18.38 -0.94 3.55
N HIS A 125 -18.11 -0.16 4.59
CA HIS A 125 -19.01 -0.07 5.75
C HIS A 125 -20.32 0.65 5.38
N SER A 126 -20.23 1.72 4.59
CA SER A 126 -21.41 2.42 4.07
C SER A 126 -22.24 1.53 3.16
N HIS A 127 -21.60 0.78 2.25
CA HIS A 127 -22.28 -0.13 1.36
C HIS A 127 -22.99 -1.28 2.10
N ALA A 128 -22.34 -1.87 3.11
CA ALA A 128 -22.95 -2.93 3.92
C ALA A 128 -24.22 -2.46 4.65
N LYS A 129 -24.22 -1.22 5.18
CA LYS A 129 -25.40 -0.61 5.80
C LYS A 129 -26.54 -0.39 4.82
N GLU A 130 -26.24 0.10 3.61
CA GLU A 130 -27.24 0.36 2.58
C GLU A 130 -27.98 -0.91 2.14
N VAL A 131 -27.23 -2.01 1.95
CA VAL A 131 -27.78 -3.33 1.63
C VAL A 131 -28.68 -3.85 2.77
N GLU A 132 -28.27 -3.67 4.02
CA GLU A 132 -29.07 -4.08 5.18
C GLU A 132 -30.40 -3.30 5.27
N VAL A 133 -30.38 -1.99 5.04
CA VAL A 133 -31.58 -1.13 5.05
C VAL A 133 -32.54 -1.54 3.93
N SER A 134 -32.03 -1.72 2.71
CA SER A 134 -32.84 -2.10 1.53
C SER A 134 -33.49 -3.48 1.69
N GLY A 135 -32.77 -4.42 2.31
CA GLY A 135 -33.29 -5.76 2.61
C GLY A 135 -34.38 -5.79 3.69
N ARG A 136 -34.41 -4.81 4.60
CA ARG A 136 -35.46 -4.66 5.62
C ARG A 136 -36.73 -4.01 5.07
N THR A 137 -36.62 -3.10 4.11
CA THR A 137 -37.79 -2.45 3.47
C THR A 137 -38.51 -3.34 2.47
N ALA A 138 -37.86 -4.41 1.98
CA ALA A 138 -38.43 -5.36 1.03
C ALA A 138 -39.13 -6.57 1.69
N ARG A 139 -39.18 -6.63 3.03
CA ARG A 139 -39.88 -7.66 3.83
C ARG A 139 -41.05 -7.03 4.56
#